data_AF-A0A811NGF2-F1
#
_entry.id   AF-A0A811NGF2-F1
#
_cell.length_a   1.000
_cell.length_b   1.000
_cell.length_c   1.000
_cell.angle_alpha   90.00
_cell.angle_beta   90.00
_cell.angle_gamma   90.00
#
_symmetry.space_group_name_H-M   'P 1'
#
loop_
_entity.id
_entity.type
_entity.pdbx_description
1 polymer ?
#
loop_
_entity_poly.entity_id
_entity_poly.type
_entity_poly.pdbx_seq_one_letter_code
_entity_poly.pdbx_strand_id
1 'polypeptide(L)'
;MAFPALCDKGLLPPTSKDQSQLDMPLDDLTPLRLRDIVFSSTATHANMRKCLKCLVDEARSSSDEKELLEIAWGLANSQMPFLWVIRHNLVKSSNHVNLPDDFKEVTHGRGMVVPWVPQQEVLRHHAIGGFWTHNGWNSTLESICEGVPMICRPQFADQMINMRYVQDVWKIGFELEGDLERGDIERAVTKLLCMEEGRLMRQRAKDLRNKAIKCIKEEGTSKSAIELLVNRIMSF
;
A
#
# COMPACT_ATOMS: atom_id res chain seq x y z
N MET A 1 10.57 -15.10 5.04
CA MET A 1 11.31 -16.28 5.57
C MET A 1 10.36 -17.19 6.35
N ALA A 2 9.34 -17.74 5.68
CA ALA A 2 8.35 -18.64 6.32
C ALA A 2 8.34 -20.05 5.72
N PHE A 3 9.16 -20.30 4.68
CA PHE A 3 9.04 -21.50 3.87
C PHE A 3 9.34 -22.83 4.60
N PRO A 4 10.38 -22.97 5.44
CA PRO A 4 10.64 -24.25 6.12
C PRO A 4 9.44 -24.72 6.96
N ALA A 5 8.88 -23.81 7.77
CA ALA A 5 7.74 -24.12 8.63
C ALA A 5 6.41 -24.35 7.87
N LEU A 6 6.29 -23.84 6.64
CA LEU A 6 5.10 -24.05 5.80
C LEU A 6 5.19 -25.35 4.99
N CYS A 7 6.39 -25.75 4.55
CA CYS A 7 6.62 -27.05 3.94
C CYS A 7 6.34 -28.20 4.91
N ASP A 8 6.73 -28.06 6.17
CA ASP A 8 6.45 -29.05 7.23
C ASP A 8 4.94 -29.27 7.44
N LYS A 9 4.11 -28.30 7.02
CA LYS A 9 2.64 -28.36 7.06
C LYS A 9 2.00 -28.80 5.73
N GLY A 10 2.79 -29.21 4.74
CA GLY A 10 2.30 -29.68 3.44
C GLY A 10 1.92 -28.57 2.44
N LEU A 11 2.19 -27.30 2.76
CA LEU A 11 1.99 -26.20 1.81
C LEU A 11 3.19 -26.15 0.85
N LEU A 12 2.98 -26.71 -0.34
CA LEU A 12 3.96 -26.72 -1.43
C LEU A 12 3.75 -25.52 -2.36
N PRO A 13 4.81 -25.03 -3.04
CA PRO A 13 4.67 -24.01 -4.07
C PRO A 13 3.67 -24.47 -5.12
N PRO A 14 2.76 -23.59 -5.59
CA PRO A 14 1.88 -23.94 -6.70
C PRO A 14 2.74 -24.35 -7.90
N THR A 15 2.51 -25.56 -8.41
CA THR A 15 3.15 -25.98 -9.66
C THR A 15 2.66 -25.06 -10.76
N SER A 16 3.59 -24.48 -11.52
CA SER A 16 3.40 -23.30 -12.40
C SER A 16 2.29 -23.41 -13.47
N LYS A 17 1.60 -24.55 -13.57
CA LYS A 17 0.53 -24.80 -14.54
C LYS A 17 -0.88 -24.57 -13.99
N ASP A 18 -1.06 -24.55 -12.66
CA ASP A 18 -2.40 -24.37 -12.07
C ASP A 18 -2.48 -23.07 -11.26
N GLN A 19 -2.91 -22.00 -11.93
CA GLN A 19 -3.14 -20.70 -11.30
C GLN A 19 -4.43 -20.65 -10.46
N SER A 20 -5.32 -21.65 -10.57
CA SER A 20 -6.60 -21.66 -9.85
C SER A 20 -6.44 -21.72 -8.32
N GLN A 21 -5.29 -22.23 -7.86
CA GLN A 21 -4.99 -22.37 -6.43
C GLN A 21 -4.39 -21.10 -5.81
N LEU A 22 -4.02 -20.10 -6.61
CA LEU A 22 -3.36 -18.88 -6.14
C LEU A 22 -4.23 -18.07 -5.17
N ASP A 23 -5.55 -18.15 -5.33
CA ASP A 23 -6.53 -17.48 -4.46
C ASP A 23 -6.97 -18.31 -3.25
N MET A 24 -6.42 -19.51 -3.07
CA MET A 24 -6.72 -20.36 -1.92
C MET A 24 -6.33 -19.66 -0.60
N PRO A 25 -7.24 -19.54 0.37
CA PRO A 25 -6.93 -18.99 1.69
C PRO A 25 -6.01 -19.94 2.47
N LEU A 26 -5.14 -19.38 3.29
CA LEU A 26 -4.27 -20.14 4.20
C LEU A 26 -4.87 -20.06 5.61
N ASP A 27 -5.60 -21.11 6.01
CA ASP A 27 -6.36 -21.13 7.27
C ASP A 27 -5.51 -20.72 8.50
N ASP A 28 -4.31 -21.29 8.60
CA ASP A 28 -3.33 -21.01 9.67
C ASP A 28 -2.70 -19.60 9.60
N LEU A 29 -2.83 -18.90 8.48
CA LEU A 29 -2.20 -17.62 8.18
C LEU A 29 -3.20 -16.57 7.69
N THR A 30 -4.47 -16.66 8.09
CA THR A 30 -5.49 -15.65 7.76
C THR A 30 -4.96 -14.23 8.07
N PRO A 31 -5.06 -13.25 7.16
CA PRO A 31 -5.86 -13.22 5.91
C PRO A 31 -5.13 -13.66 4.64
N LEU A 32 -3.96 -14.30 4.73
CA LEU A 32 -3.10 -14.57 3.58
C LEU A 32 -3.66 -15.65 2.65
N ARG A 33 -3.37 -15.49 1.35
CA ARG A 33 -3.61 -16.48 0.30
C ARG A 33 -2.30 -17.08 -0.19
N LEU A 34 -2.40 -18.18 -0.95
CA LEU A 34 -1.23 -18.85 -1.52
C LEU A 34 -0.36 -17.89 -2.36
N ARG A 35 -0.98 -16.99 -3.15
CA ARG A 35 -0.29 -15.97 -3.94
C ARG A 35 0.51 -14.95 -3.13
N ASP A 36 0.16 -14.77 -1.85
CA ASP A 36 0.82 -13.81 -0.97
C ASP A 36 2.10 -14.40 -0.34
N ILE A 37 2.40 -15.68 -0.58
CA ILE A 37 3.59 -16.36 -0.05
C ILE A 37 4.74 -16.33 -1.05
N VAL A 38 5.88 -15.79 -0.62
CA VAL A 38 7.11 -15.84 -1.40
C VAL A 38 7.75 -17.23 -1.26
N PHE A 39 7.71 -17.99 -2.34
CA PHE A 39 8.35 -19.31 -2.42
C PHE A 39 9.83 -19.19 -2.80
N SER A 40 10.72 -19.79 -2.01
CA SER A 40 12.10 -19.99 -2.42
C SER A 40 12.65 -21.29 -1.84
N SER A 41 12.96 -22.23 -2.73
CA SER A 41 13.54 -23.53 -2.37
C SER A 41 15.03 -23.47 -2.05
N THR A 42 15.73 -22.39 -2.43
CA THR A 42 17.20 -22.25 -2.29
C THR A 42 17.64 -20.79 -2.09
N ALA A 43 17.19 -20.18 -0.98
CA ALA A 43 17.54 -18.80 -0.67
C ALA A 43 18.87 -18.68 0.11
N THR A 44 20.02 -18.70 -0.58
CA THR A 44 21.24 -18.11 0.01
C THR A 44 21.07 -16.59 0.15
N HIS A 45 21.78 -15.96 1.09
CA HIS A 45 21.74 -14.50 1.25
C HIS A 45 22.11 -13.75 -0.05
N ALA A 46 23.00 -14.34 -0.87
CA ALA A 46 23.36 -13.80 -2.18
C ALA A 46 22.19 -13.84 -3.18
N ASN A 47 21.43 -14.94 -3.24
CA ASN A 47 20.26 -15.07 -4.10
C ASN A 47 19.14 -14.12 -3.65
N MET A 48 18.89 -13.98 -2.35
CA MET A 48 17.93 -13.00 -1.82
C MET A 48 18.34 -11.57 -2.16
N ARG A 49 19.62 -11.21 -2.01
CA ARG A 49 20.11 -9.88 -2.39
C ARG A 49 19.89 -9.61 -3.88
N LYS A 50 20.15 -10.58 -4.75
CA LYS A 50 19.91 -10.45 -6.18
C LYS A 50 18.42 -10.30 -6.50
N CYS A 51 17.56 -11.12 -5.89
CA CYS A 51 16.10 -11.02 -6.06
C CYS A 51 15.56 -9.67 -5.56
N LEU A 52 15.97 -9.22 -4.37
CA LEU A 52 15.58 -7.92 -3.83
C LEU A 52 16.07 -6.79 -4.73
N LYS A 53 17.28 -6.87 -5.27
CA LYS A 53 17.78 -5.89 -6.22
C LYS A 53 16.92 -5.87 -7.49
N CYS A 54 16.62 -7.02 -8.08
CA CYS A 54 15.74 -7.11 -9.25
C CYS A 54 14.35 -6.55 -8.97
N LEU A 55 13.73 -6.91 -7.83
CA LEU A 55 12.42 -6.38 -7.42
C LEU A 55 12.44 -4.85 -7.23
N VAL A 56 13.50 -4.33 -6.60
CA VAL A 56 13.66 -2.88 -6.41
C VAL A 56 13.89 -2.17 -7.75
N ASP A 57 14.71 -2.75 -8.63
CA ASP A 57 14.98 -2.18 -9.95
C ASP A 57 13.73 -2.25 -10.84
N GLU A 58 12.92 -3.30 -10.72
CA GLU A 58 11.65 -3.47 -11.43
C GLU A 58 10.58 -2.50 -10.90
N ALA A 59 10.42 -2.37 -9.58
CA ALA A 59 9.54 -1.38 -8.95
C ALA A 59 9.96 0.07 -9.24
N ARG A 60 11.26 0.33 -9.42
CA ARG A 60 11.78 1.62 -9.90
C ARG A 60 11.50 1.88 -11.37
N SER A 61 11.12 0.84 -12.11
CA SER A 61 10.92 0.88 -13.55
C SER A 61 9.48 0.65 -13.97
N SER A 62 8.57 0.56 -13.00
CA SER A 62 7.20 0.07 -13.21
C SER A 62 6.24 1.10 -13.77
N SER A 63 6.56 2.41 -13.73
CA SER A 63 5.70 3.40 -14.39
C SER A 63 6.03 3.45 -15.87
N ASP A 64 5.43 2.53 -16.61
CA ASP A 64 5.29 2.62 -18.06
C ASP A 64 4.59 3.95 -18.41
N GLU A 65 4.97 4.60 -19.50
CA GLU A 65 4.34 5.85 -19.95
C GLU A 65 2.83 5.66 -20.13
N LYS A 66 2.43 4.45 -20.54
CA LYS A 66 1.03 4.01 -20.60
C LYS A 66 0.36 4.01 -19.23
N GLU A 67 1.00 3.47 -18.21
CA GLU A 67 0.45 3.45 -16.85
C GLU A 67 0.27 4.86 -16.31
N LEU A 68 1.27 5.73 -16.52
CA LEU A 68 1.22 7.13 -16.12
C LEU A 68 0.05 7.87 -16.80
N LEU A 69 -0.17 7.60 -18.08
CA LEU A 69 -1.28 8.13 -18.87
C LEU A 69 -2.64 7.69 -18.31
N GLU A 70 -2.79 6.41 -17.97
CA GLU A 70 -4.03 5.89 -17.38
C GLU A 70 -4.29 6.48 -15.98
N ILE A 71 -3.25 6.61 -15.14
CA ILE A 71 -3.35 7.28 -13.83
C ILE A 71 -3.79 8.73 -14.00
N ALA A 72 -3.16 9.48 -14.91
CA ALA A 72 -3.49 10.88 -15.16
C ALA A 72 -4.96 11.02 -15.56
N TRP A 73 -5.41 10.27 -16.58
CA TRP A 73 -6.81 10.37 -17.01
C TRP A 73 -7.80 9.83 -15.98
N GLY A 74 -7.46 8.79 -15.22
CA GLY A 74 -8.32 8.28 -14.16
C GLY A 74 -8.54 9.30 -13.04
N LEU A 75 -7.47 9.98 -12.61
CA LEU A 75 -7.55 11.07 -11.64
C LEU A 75 -8.34 12.27 -12.20
N ALA A 76 -8.07 12.65 -13.46
CA ALA A 76 -8.79 13.74 -14.11
C ALA A 76 -10.30 13.45 -14.17
N ASN A 77 -10.68 12.28 -14.68
CA ASN A 77 -12.07 11.85 -14.86
C ASN A 77 -12.84 11.70 -13.55
N SER A 78 -12.16 11.39 -12.44
CA SER A 78 -12.81 11.31 -11.12
C SER A 78 -13.46 12.62 -10.68
N GLN A 79 -13.09 13.75 -11.28
CA GLN A 79 -13.51 15.10 -10.88
C GLN A 79 -13.17 15.48 -9.43
N MET A 80 -12.44 14.64 -8.69
CA MET A 80 -12.04 14.88 -7.31
C MET A 80 -10.73 15.67 -7.21
N PRO A 81 -10.53 16.45 -6.13
CA PRO A 81 -9.23 17.04 -5.85
C PRO A 81 -8.17 15.98 -5.53
N PHE A 82 -6.95 16.15 -6.02
CA PHE A 82 -5.86 15.21 -5.77
C PHE A 82 -4.50 15.92 -5.63
N LEU A 83 -3.64 15.30 -4.81
CA LEU A 83 -2.22 15.61 -4.71
C LEU A 83 -1.44 14.37 -5.14
N TRP A 84 -0.76 14.45 -6.28
CA TRP A 84 -0.04 13.34 -6.86
C TRP A 84 1.47 13.56 -6.83
N VAL A 85 2.18 12.63 -6.18
CA VAL A 85 3.64 12.67 -6.08
C VAL A 85 4.25 11.83 -7.20
N ILE A 86 5.00 12.46 -8.11
CA ILE A 86 5.74 11.76 -9.16
C ILE A 86 7.22 12.05 -9.01
N ARG A 87 8.02 11.02 -8.69
CA ARG A 87 9.47 11.20 -8.54
C ARG A 87 10.17 11.03 -9.88
N HIS A 88 10.91 12.05 -10.30
CA HIS A 88 11.65 12.08 -11.58
C HIS A 88 12.68 10.93 -11.74
N ASN A 89 13.16 10.34 -10.65
CA ASN A 89 14.14 9.25 -10.67
C ASN A 89 13.50 7.85 -10.84
N LEU A 90 12.18 7.77 -11.01
CA LEU A 90 11.44 6.51 -11.21
C LEU A 90 10.82 6.38 -12.61
N VAL A 91 11.02 7.37 -13.49
CA VAL A 91 10.54 7.34 -14.88
C VAL A 91 11.72 7.02 -15.80
N LYS A 92 11.57 5.96 -16.61
CA LYS A 92 12.64 5.38 -17.45
C LYS A 92 13.06 6.27 -18.62
N SER A 93 12.22 7.20 -19.05
CA SER A 93 12.37 7.97 -20.28
C SER A 93 12.46 9.46 -19.98
N SER A 94 13.69 9.99 -20.07
CA SER A 94 14.03 11.41 -19.94
C SER A 94 13.95 11.99 -18.52
N ASN A 95 14.72 13.04 -18.24
CA ASN A 95 14.69 13.77 -16.97
C ASN A 95 13.35 14.52 -16.73
N HIS A 96 12.30 14.22 -17.52
CA HIS A 96 11.00 14.88 -17.52
C HIS A 96 9.88 13.83 -17.47
N VAL A 97 8.92 14.05 -16.57
CA VAL A 97 7.68 13.28 -16.51
C VAL A 97 6.76 13.83 -17.59
N ASN A 98 6.46 13.04 -18.62
CA ASN A 98 5.55 13.43 -19.69
C ASN A 98 4.11 13.14 -19.29
N LEU A 99 3.45 14.12 -18.66
CA LEU A 99 1.99 14.11 -18.50
C LEU A 99 1.32 14.55 -19.81
N PRO A 100 0.05 14.16 -20.04
CA PRO A 100 -0.69 14.61 -21.23
C PRO A 100 -0.73 16.13 -21.30
N ASP A 101 -0.58 16.70 -22.50
CA ASP A 101 -0.47 18.15 -22.70
C ASP A 101 -1.62 18.92 -22.04
N ASP A 102 -2.86 18.45 -22.22
CA ASP A 102 -4.07 19.09 -21.67
C ASP A 102 -4.36 18.76 -20.20
N PHE A 103 -3.55 17.90 -19.55
CA PHE A 103 -3.85 17.40 -18.20
C PHE A 103 -3.90 18.54 -17.18
N LYS A 104 -3.02 19.53 -17.34
CA LYS A 104 -2.96 20.68 -16.43
C LYS A 104 -4.18 21.58 -16.58
N GLU A 105 -4.67 21.82 -17.80
CA GLU A 105 -5.91 22.55 -18.06
C GLU A 105 -7.12 21.79 -17.49
N VAL A 106 -7.26 20.50 -17.79
CA VAL A 106 -8.42 19.67 -17.38
C VAL A 106 -8.52 19.51 -15.85
N THR A 107 -7.39 19.58 -15.15
CA THR A 107 -7.33 19.44 -13.68
C THR A 107 -7.12 20.76 -12.96
N HIS A 108 -7.22 21.89 -13.67
CA HIS A 108 -7.01 23.22 -13.10
C HIS A 108 -7.88 23.46 -11.85
N GLY A 109 -7.25 23.86 -10.75
CA GLY A 109 -7.91 24.10 -9.47
C GLY A 109 -8.26 22.85 -8.65
N ARG A 110 -7.98 21.64 -9.19
CA ARG A 110 -8.31 20.34 -8.54
C ARG A 110 -7.07 19.47 -8.34
N GLY A 111 -6.12 19.54 -9.26
CA GLY A 111 -4.92 18.71 -9.28
C GLY A 111 -3.67 19.47 -8.88
N MET A 112 -2.84 18.85 -8.05
CA MET A 112 -1.48 19.29 -7.78
C MET A 112 -0.50 18.13 -7.98
N VAL A 113 0.49 18.31 -8.85
CA VAL A 113 1.55 17.32 -9.11
C VAL A 113 2.88 17.87 -8.60
N VAL A 114 3.57 17.11 -7.75
CA VAL A 114 4.83 17.54 -7.11
C VAL A 114 5.82 16.38 -7.01
N PRO A 115 7.13 16.64 -6.92
CA PRO A 115 8.13 15.57 -6.82
C PRO A 115 8.24 14.94 -5.42
N TRP A 116 7.81 15.67 -4.39
CA TRP A 116 7.89 15.23 -3.00
C TRP A 116 6.92 16.02 -2.11
N VAL A 117 6.49 15.40 -1.02
CA VAL A 117 5.65 16.02 0.02
C VAL A 117 6.09 15.53 1.41
N PRO A 118 5.87 16.33 2.47
CA PRO A 118 5.94 15.84 3.84
C PRO A 118 4.73 14.94 4.11
N GLN A 119 4.82 13.67 3.72
CA GLN A 119 3.68 12.73 3.65
C GLN A 119 2.84 12.70 4.94
N GLN A 120 3.48 12.62 6.10
CA GLN A 120 2.77 12.59 7.38
C GLN A 120 1.98 13.89 7.63
N GLU A 121 2.54 15.06 7.31
CA GLU A 121 1.83 16.34 7.46
C GLU A 121 0.67 16.46 6.48
N VAL A 122 0.86 16.00 5.24
CA VAL A 122 -0.22 15.90 4.25
C VAL A 122 -1.34 15.01 4.79
N LEU A 123 -1.04 13.79 5.22
CA LEU A 123 -2.04 12.84 5.74
C LEU A 123 -2.80 13.38 6.97
N ARG A 124 -2.14 14.19 7.80
CA ARG A 124 -2.78 14.86 8.95
C ARG A 124 -3.75 15.97 8.52
N HIS A 125 -3.59 16.53 7.32
CA HIS A 125 -4.38 17.66 6.88
C HIS A 125 -5.86 17.29 6.69
N HIS A 126 -6.76 18.10 7.24
CA HIS A 126 -8.20 17.83 7.27
C HIS A 126 -8.86 17.67 5.89
N ALA A 127 -8.25 18.25 4.85
CA ALA A 127 -8.72 18.13 3.46
C ALA A 127 -8.40 16.75 2.83
N ILE A 128 -7.57 15.91 3.46
CA ILE A 128 -7.25 14.59 2.91
C ILE A 128 -8.40 13.62 3.10
N GLY A 129 -8.99 13.26 1.96
CA GLY A 129 -10.08 12.31 1.85
C GLY A 129 -9.62 10.85 1.85
N GLY A 130 -8.46 10.54 1.29
CA GLY A 130 -8.02 9.18 1.10
C GLY A 130 -6.58 9.12 0.65
N PHE A 131 -5.97 7.95 0.75
CA PHE A 131 -4.57 7.74 0.40
C PHE A 131 -4.41 6.57 -0.54
N TRP A 132 -4.00 6.86 -1.78
CA TRP A 132 -3.56 5.82 -2.70
C TRP A 132 -2.10 5.48 -2.40
N THR A 133 -1.86 4.25 -1.95
CA THR A 133 -0.57 3.81 -1.40
C THR A 133 -0.17 2.44 -1.92
N HIS A 134 1.12 2.17 -1.92
CA HIS A 134 1.67 0.83 -2.17
C HIS A 134 1.65 -0.06 -0.91
N ASN A 135 1.09 0.40 0.21
CA ASN A 135 1.00 -0.35 1.47
C ASN A 135 2.34 -0.80 2.07
N GLY A 136 3.39 0.00 1.89
CA GLY A 136 4.58 -0.11 2.74
C GLY A 136 4.18 0.12 4.20
N TRP A 137 4.82 -0.58 5.14
CA TRP A 137 4.38 -0.57 6.54
C TRP A 137 4.36 0.82 7.17
N ASN A 138 5.38 1.65 6.90
CA ASN A 138 5.43 3.02 7.40
C ASN A 138 4.27 3.88 6.88
N SER A 139 4.04 3.88 5.55
CA SER A 139 2.93 4.62 4.94
C SER A 139 1.57 4.12 5.46
N THR A 140 1.44 2.81 5.70
CA THR A 140 0.23 2.21 6.28
C THR A 140 0.00 2.72 7.70
N LEU A 141 1.05 2.73 8.55
CA LEU A 141 0.97 3.25 9.91
C LEU A 141 0.66 4.75 9.94
N GLU A 142 1.28 5.56 9.08
CA GLU A 142 0.98 6.99 8.97
C GLU A 142 -0.50 7.22 8.62
N SER A 143 -1.04 6.47 7.65
CA SER A 143 -2.46 6.52 7.27
C SER A 143 -3.37 6.15 8.44
N ILE A 144 -3.03 5.08 9.19
CA ILE A 144 -3.79 4.64 10.36
C ILE A 144 -3.74 5.72 11.47
N CYS A 145 -2.57 6.27 11.76
CA CYS A 145 -2.38 7.28 12.79
C CYS A 145 -3.09 8.61 12.49
N GLU A 146 -3.35 8.91 11.21
CA GLU A 146 -4.14 10.08 10.81
C GLU A 146 -5.59 9.73 10.45
N GLY A 147 -5.98 8.45 10.49
CA GLY A 147 -7.36 7.99 10.29
C GLY A 147 -7.83 8.15 8.84
N VAL A 148 -6.90 7.99 7.89
CA VAL A 148 -7.13 8.13 6.45
C VAL A 148 -7.35 6.75 5.83
N PRO A 149 -8.44 6.52 5.08
CA PRO A 149 -8.68 5.26 4.40
C PRO A 149 -7.88 5.15 3.09
N MET A 150 -7.67 3.93 2.59
CA MET A 150 -6.67 3.65 1.57
C MET A 150 -7.22 3.03 0.27
N ILE A 151 -6.66 3.44 -0.88
CA ILE A 151 -6.64 2.64 -2.11
C ILE A 151 -5.27 1.96 -2.16
N CYS A 152 -5.27 0.64 -2.26
CA CYS A 152 -4.07 -0.17 -2.10
C CYS A 152 -3.56 -0.67 -3.45
N ARG A 153 -2.31 -0.39 -3.80
CA ARG A 153 -1.63 -0.94 -4.99
C ARG A 153 -0.25 -1.47 -4.60
N PRO A 154 -0.16 -2.63 -3.94
CA PRO A 154 1.12 -3.17 -3.51
C PRO A 154 2.01 -3.48 -4.73
N GLN A 155 3.32 -3.27 -4.57
CA GLN A 155 4.32 -3.46 -5.62
C GLN A 155 5.29 -4.62 -5.32
N PHE A 156 5.81 -4.72 -4.09
CA PHE A 156 6.80 -5.76 -3.72
C PHE A 156 6.89 -6.03 -2.22
N ALA A 157 7.67 -7.06 -1.85
CA ALA A 157 7.97 -7.45 -0.47
C ALA A 157 6.71 -7.74 0.38
N ASP A 158 6.60 -7.15 1.55
CA ASP A 158 5.52 -7.34 2.52
C ASP A 158 4.26 -6.52 2.21
N GLN A 159 4.27 -5.73 1.14
CA GLN A 159 3.18 -4.81 0.79
C GLN A 159 1.86 -5.56 0.51
N MET A 160 1.91 -6.74 -0.10
CA MET A 160 0.72 -7.57 -0.34
C MET A 160 0.10 -8.03 0.98
N ILE A 161 0.93 -8.44 1.93
CA ILE A 161 0.50 -8.83 3.27
C ILE A 161 -0.16 -7.63 3.97
N ASN A 162 0.51 -6.47 3.97
CA ASN A 162 -0.02 -5.25 4.59
C ASN A 162 -1.36 -4.84 3.98
N MET A 163 -1.49 -4.93 2.65
CA MET A 163 -2.74 -4.65 1.94
C MET A 163 -3.86 -5.60 2.36
N ARG A 164 -3.60 -6.91 2.53
CA ARG A 164 -4.61 -7.88 3.02
C ARG A 164 -5.13 -7.51 4.40
N TYR A 165 -4.26 -7.06 5.30
CA TYR A 165 -4.71 -6.55 6.61
C TYR A 165 -5.58 -5.30 6.48
N VAL A 166 -5.19 -4.35 5.61
CA VAL A 166 -5.97 -3.14 5.34
C VAL A 166 -7.37 -3.46 4.79
N GLN A 167 -7.46 -4.40 3.87
CA GLN A 167 -8.70 -4.77 3.19
C GLN A 167 -9.57 -5.72 4.02
N ASP A 168 -9.02 -6.86 4.42
CA ASP A 168 -9.82 -8.00 4.89
C ASP A 168 -10.02 -7.97 6.41
N VAL A 169 -9.04 -7.45 7.16
CA VAL A 169 -9.05 -7.41 8.63
C VAL A 169 -9.58 -6.07 9.15
N TRP A 170 -8.91 -4.97 8.84
CA TRP A 170 -9.28 -3.64 9.34
C TRP A 170 -10.40 -3.01 8.53
N LYS A 171 -10.56 -3.40 7.27
CA LYS A 171 -11.59 -2.90 6.34
C LYS A 171 -11.56 -1.38 6.22
N ILE A 172 -10.35 -0.82 6.17
CA ILE A 172 -10.07 0.63 6.04
C ILE A 172 -9.57 1.01 4.65
N GLY A 173 -9.58 0.06 3.71
CA GLY A 173 -9.19 0.28 2.33
C GLY A 173 -9.49 -0.94 1.47
N PHE A 174 -9.08 -0.90 0.21
CA PHE A 174 -9.26 -2.00 -0.75
C PHE A 174 -8.17 -2.00 -1.82
N GLU A 175 -7.90 -3.17 -2.38
CA GLU A 175 -6.95 -3.40 -3.48
C GLU A 175 -7.50 -2.83 -4.80
N LEU A 176 -6.66 -2.08 -5.51
CA LEU A 176 -6.84 -1.77 -6.92
C LEU A 176 -6.09 -2.85 -7.71
N GLU A 177 -6.80 -3.92 -8.05
CA GLU A 177 -6.25 -5.11 -8.70
C GLU A 177 -5.99 -4.89 -10.20
N GLY A 178 -5.10 -5.70 -10.77
CA GLY A 178 -4.88 -5.76 -12.21
C GLY A 178 -4.08 -4.60 -12.82
N ASP A 179 -4.20 -4.47 -14.13
CA ASP A 179 -3.61 -3.37 -14.90
C ASP A 179 -4.32 -2.06 -14.54
N LEU A 180 -3.56 -0.96 -14.47
CA LEU A 180 -4.15 0.34 -14.15
C LEU A 180 -4.85 0.91 -15.39
N GLU A 181 -6.16 0.68 -15.48
CA GLU A 181 -7.03 1.35 -16.44
C GLU A 181 -7.67 2.60 -15.81
N ARG A 182 -7.75 3.69 -16.57
CA ARG A 182 -8.31 4.97 -16.09
C ARG A 182 -9.71 4.82 -15.48
N GLY A 183 -10.53 3.92 -16.03
CA GLY A 183 -11.88 3.67 -15.54
C GLY A 183 -11.90 3.00 -14.16
N ASP A 184 -10.97 2.09 -13.89
CA ASP A 184 -10.83 1.47 -12.56
C ASP A 184 -10.33 2.47 -11.53
N ILE A 185 -9.41 3.34 -11.92
CA ILE A 185 -8.90 4.41 -11.07
C ILE A 185 -10.01 5.40 -10.72
N GLU A 186 -10.78 5.86 -11.71
CA GLU A 186 -11.94 6.73 -11.52
C GLU A 186 -12.96 6.11 -10.56
N ARG A 187 -13.30 4.84 -10.77
CA ARG A 187 -14.22 4.08 -9.89
C ARG A 187 -13.66 3.95 -8.48
N ALA A 188 -12.37 3.66 -8.33
CA ALA A 188 -11.73 3.51 -7.02
C ALA A 188 -11.73 4.83 -6.23
N VAL A 189 -11.38 5.95 -6.88
CA VAL A 189 -11.43 7.28 -6.27
C VAL A 189 -12.86 7.63 -5.86
N THR A 190 -13.83 7.41 -6.76
CA THR A 190 -15.25 7.66 -6.50
C THR A 190 -15.78 6.80 -5.35
N LYS A 191 -15.45 5.51 -5.32
CA LYS A 191 -15.82 4.58 -4.25
C LYS A 191 -15.29 5.03 -2.90
N LEU A 192 -14.03 5.44 -2.83
CA LEU A 192 -13.41 5.83 -1.56
C LEU A 192 -13.93 7.18 -1.04
N LEU A 193 -14.18 8.15 -1.93
CA LEU A 193 -14.47 9.53 -1.53
C LEU A 193 -15.96 9.87 -1.52
N CYS A 194 -16.75 9.26 -2.41
CA CYS A 194 -18.13 9.68 -2.70
C CYS A 194 -19.18 8.62 -2.34
N MET A 195 -18.80 7.35 -2.18
CA MET A 195 -19.73 6.27 -1.88
C MET A 195 -19.80 5.94 -0.38
N GLU A 196 -20.91 5.30 0.01
CA GLU A 196 -21.15 4.86 1.38
C GLU A 196 -20.07 3.90 1.89
N GLU A 197 -19.56 3.02 1.04
CA GLU A 197 -18.45 2.12 1.38
C GLU A 197 -17.21 2.89 1.86
N GLY A 198 -16.82 3.94 1.13
CA GLY A 198 -15.71 4.82 1.50
C GLY A 198 -15.96 5.58 2.81
N ARG A 199 -17.21 6.01 3.06
CA ARG A 199 -17.61 6.62 4.35
C ARG A 199 -17.42 5.65 5.52
N LEU A 200 -17.81 4.39 5.36
CA LEU A 200 -17.62 3.34 6.36
C LEU A 200 -16.14 3.02 6.60
N MET A 201 -15.33 2.95 5.53
CA MET A 201 -13.87 2.77 5.64
C MET A 201 -13.22 3.90 6.42
N ARG A 202 -13.61 5.16 6.14
CA ARG A 202 -13.13 6.34 6.87
C ARG A 202 -13.50 6.29 8.36
N GLN A 203 -14.71 5.83 8.69
CA GLN A 203 -15.12 5.68 10.08
C GLN A 203 -14.26 4.64 10.80
N ARG A 204 -14.05 3.46 10.19
CA ARG A 204 -13.15 2.43 10.74
C ARG A 204 -11.71 2.92 10.87
N ALA A 205 -11.21 3.70 9.91
CA ALA A 205 -9.87 4.29 9.99
C ALA A 205 -9.73 5.24 11.19
N LYS A 206 -10.75 6.06 11.47
CA LYS A 206 -10.80 6.92 12.67
C LYS A 206 -10.88 6.09 13.97
N ASP A 207 -11.63 5.01 13.99
CA ASP A 207 -11.69 4.12 15.16
C ASP A 207 -10.35 3.45 15.42
N LEU A 208 -9.66 3.01 14.36
CA LEU A 208 -8.34 2.40 14.47
C LEU A 208 -7.29 3.42 14.91
N ARG A 209 -7.35 4.65 14.40
CA ARG A 209 -6.55 5.78 14.89
C ARG A 209 -6.70 5.97 16.40
N ASN A 210 -7.94 5.99 16.89
CA ASN A 210 -8.21 6.17 18.32
C ASN A 210 -7.61 5.04 19.17
N LYS A 211 -7.67 3.79 18.67
CA LYS A 211 -6.99 2.65 19.30
C LYS A 211 -5.47 2.81 19.30
N ALA A 212 -4.88 3.21 18.18
CA ALA A 212 -3.44 3.46 18.08
C ALA A 212 -2.98 4.54 19.06
N ILE A 213 -3.70 5.66 19.16
CA ILE A 213 -3.44 6.74 20.12
C ILE A 213 -3.54 6.20 21.56
N LYS A 214 -4.53 5.36 21.87
CA LYS A 214 -4.68 4.77 23.21
C LYS A 214 -3.48 3.88 23.58
N CYS A 215 -2.94 3.11 22.64
CA CYS A 215 -1.80 2.22 22.91
C CYS A 215 -0.49 2.96 23.26
N ILE A 216 -0.33 4.21 22.81
CA ILE A 216 0.90 5.01 23.02
C ILE A 216 0.78 6.06 24.12
N LYS A 217 -0.42 6.26 24.68
CA LYS A 217 -0.64 7.16 25.82
C LYS A 217 -0.01 6.59 27.11
N GLU A 218 0.04 7.42 28.14
CA GLU A 218 0.34 6.97 29.50
C GLU A 218 -0.57 5.80 29.86
N GLU A 219 0.00 4.74 30.47
CA GLU A 219 -0.67 3.45 30.74
C GLU A 219 -1.08 2.64 29.49
N GLY A 220 -0.68 3.07 28.29
CA GLY A 220 -0.93 2.37 27.03
C GLY A 220 -0.04 1.14 26.86
N THR A 221 -0.57 0.09 26.20
CA THR A 221 0.13 -1.20 26.07
C THR A 221 1.47 -1.12 25.35
N SER A 222 1.58 -0.32 24.28
CA SER A 222 2.84 -0.14 23.54
C SER A 222 3.84 0.67 24.37
N LYS A 223 3.38 1.67 25.12
CA LYS A 223 4.20 2.47 26.02
C LYS A 223 4.78 1.59 27.15
N SER A 224 3.95 0.81 27.82
CA SER A 224 4.37 -0.14 28.85
C SER A 224 5.33 -1.20 28.31
N ALA A 225 5.10 -1.73 27.10
CA ALA A 225 6.00 -2.70 26.49
C ALA A 225 7.41 -2.13 26.25
N ILE A 226 7.49 -0.88 25.78
CA ILE A 226 8.78 -0.18 25.61
C ILE A 226 9.44 0.07 26.96
N GLU A 227 8.69 0.47 27.98
CA GLU A 227 9.24 0.69 29.33
C GLU A 227 9.78 -0.60 29.96
N LEU A 228 9.06 -1.71 29.81
CA LEU A 228 9.53 -3.03 30.23
C LEU A 228 10.83 -3.40 29.53
N LEU A 229 10.93 -3.15 28.22
CA LEU A 229 12.16 -3.40 27.47
C LEU A 229 13.32 -2.52 27.96
N VAL A 230 13.09 -1.21 28.14
CA VAL A 230 14.10 -0.27 28.64
C VAL A 230 14.56 -0.67 30.04
N ASN A 231 13.63 -0.93 30.96
CA ASN A 231 13.95 -1.37 32.32
C ASN A 231 14.75 -2.67 32.33
N ARG A 232 14.42 -3.61 31.44
CA ARG A 232 15.18 -4.85 31.29
C ARG A 232 16.62 -4.58 30.82
N ILE A 233 16.81 -3.69 29.85
CA ILE A 233 18.15 -3.31 29.36
C ILE A 233 18.95 -2.62 30.48
N MET A 234 18.33 -1.71 31.23
CA MET A 234 18.96 -0.96 32.31
C MET A 234 19.24 -1.79 33.57
N SER A 235 18.69 -3.00 33.66
CA SER A 235 18.92 -3.93 34.78
C SER A 235 20.21 -4.77 34.66
N PHE A 236 20.94 -4.63 33.55
CA PHE A 236 22.26 -5.21 33.30
C PHE A 236 23.36 -4.16 33.48
#